data_AF-A0A6P0J0W7-F1
#
_entry.id   AF-A0A6P0J0W7-F1
#
_cell.length_a   1.000
_cell.length_b   1.000
_cell.length_c   1.000
_cell.angle_alpha   90.00
_cell.angle_beta   90.00
_cell.angle_gamma   90.00
#
_symmetry.space_group_name_H-M   'P 1'
#
loop_
_entity.id
_entity.type
_entity.pdbx_description
1 polymer ?
#
loop_
_entity_poly.entity_id
_entity_poly.type
_entity_poly.pdbx_seq_one_letter_code
_entity_poly.pdbx_strand_id
1 'polypeptide(L)'
;MSVLSSPQFYAPRLNPLLTRICQSFSDLVADNFYQLKLVVESTDLEKLARLEEERVVYLPNHPTLDDGMVLFLLSTRLGQLFHYVVAYESFRGW
;
A
#
# COMPACT_ATOMS: atom_id res chain seq x y z
N MET A 1 -24.23 -9.52 28.69
CA MET A 1 -23.35 -9.93 27.58
C MET A 1 -22.63 -8.69 27.08
N SER A 2 -21.33 -8.52 27.40
CA SER A 2 -20.56 -7.35 26.95
C SER A 2 -20.22 -7.51 25.47
N VAL A 3 -20.75 -6.63 24.63
CA VAL A 3 -20.26 -6.46 23.27
C VAL A 3 -18.85 -5.88 23.40
N LEU A 4 -17.82 -6.71 23.21
CA LEU A 4 -16.46 -6.21 23.03
C LEU A 4 -16.49 -5.36 21.75
N SER A 5 -16.56 -4.05 21.92
CA SER A 5 -16.42 -3.08 20.84
C SER A 5 -15.01 -3.24 20.27
N SER A 6 -14.88 -4.05 19.21
CA SER A 6 -13.64 -4.11 18.42
C SER A 6 -13.22 -2.68 18.07
N PRO A 7 -11.93 -2.32 18.24
CA PRO A 7 -11.49 -0.97 17.93
C PRO A 7 -11.77 -0.67 16.45
N GLN A 8 -12.44 0.45 16.17
CA GLN A 8 -12.75 0.89 14.80
C GLN A 8 -11.48 1.21 13.99
N PHE A 9 -10.34 1.37 14.66
CA PHE A 9 -9.06 1.68 14.05
C PHE A 9 -7.97 0.78 14.62
N TYR A 10 -7.24 0.14 13.71
CA TYR A 10 -6.03 -0.61 14.05
C TYR A 10 -4.84 0.20 13.56
N ALA A 11 -3.96 0.60 14.49
CA ALA A 11 -2.75 1.32 14.13
C ALA A 11 -1.88 0.44 13.22
N PRO A 12 -1.36 0.98 12.10
CA PRO A 12 -0.51 0.22 11.21
C PRO A 12 0.77 -0.19 11.96
N ARG A 13 1.08 -1.48 11.96
CA ARG A 13 2.34 -2.02 12.49
C ARG A 13 3.19 -2.48 11.33
N LEU A 14 4.19 -1.68 10.99
CA LEU A 14 5.14 -2.01 9.94
C LEU A 14 6.20 -2.98 10.49
N ASN A 15 6.42 -4.09 9.80
CA ASN A 15 7.60 -4.93 10.00
C ASN A 15 8.58 -4.68 8.84
N PRO A 16 9.67 -3.92 9.04
CA PRO A 16 10.56 -3.52 7.96
C PRO A 16 11.16 -4.69 7.21
N LEU A 17 11.65 -5.71 7.92
CA LEU A 17 12.33 -6.85 7.31
C LEU A 17 11.37 -7.65 6.43
N LEU A 18 10.19 -7.99 6.97
CA LEU A 18 9.17 -8.71 6.20
C LEU A 18 8.73 -7.91 4.98
N THR A 19 8.52 -6.60 5.15
CA THR A 19 8.07 -5.73 4.06
C THR A 19 9.11 -5.67 2.93
N ARG A 20 10.40 -5.54 3.27
CA ARG A 20 11.50 -5.57 2.28
C ARG A 20 11.57 -6.89 1.52
N ILE A 21 11.37 -8.01 2.22
CA ILE A 21 11.30 -9.34 1.60
C ILE A 21 10.14 -9.36 0.58
N CYS A 22 8.95 -8.93 0.98
CA CYS A 22 7.79 -8.87 0.09
C CYS A 22 8.00 -7.93 -1.11
N GLN A 23 8.63 -6.77 -0.91
CA GLN A 23 8.96 -5.83 -1.98
C GLN A 23 9.89 -6.45 -3.03
N SER A 24 10.80 -7.35 -2.63
CA SER A 24 11.80 -7.94 -3.55
C SER A 24 11.20 -8.81 -4.66
N PHE A 25 9.97 -9.29 -4.49
CA PHE A 25 9.26 -10.12 -5.46
C PHE A 25 7.88 -9.55 -5.83
N SER A 26 7.58 -8.32 -5.41
CA SER A 26 6.25 -7.73 -5.57
C SER A 26 5.86 -7.54 -7.03
N ASP A 27 6.80 -7.08 -7.88
CA ASP A 27 6.58 -6.93 -9.32
C ASP A 27 6.21 -8.27 -9.98
N LEU A 28 6.88 -9.37 -9.60
CA LEU A 28 6.56 -10.70 -10.12
C LEU A 28 5.18 -11.16 -9.66
N VAL A 29 4.82 -10.92 -8.40
CA VAL A 29 3.51 -11.30 -7.88
C VAL A 29 2.40 -10.49 -8.55
N ALA A 30 2.60 -9.18 -8.73
CA ALA A 30 1.62 -8.33 -9.38
C ALA A 30 1.37 -8.74 -10.84
N ASP A 31 2.42 -9.03 -11.59
CA ASP A 31 2.29 -9.45 -12.99
C ASP A 31 1.59 -10.81 -13.12
N ASN A 32 1.99 -11.80 -12.30
CA ASN A 32 1.49 -13.18 -12.44
C ASN A 32 0.11 -13.42 -11.82
N PHE A 33 -0.25 -12.73 -10.73
CA PHE A 33 -1.50 -12.99 -10.01
C PHE A 33 -2.55 -11.90 -10.16
N TYR A 34 -2.12 -10.66 -10.42
CA TYR A 34 -3.02 -9.51 -10.56
C TYR A 34 -3.07 -8.98 -12.00
N GLN A 35 -2.25 -9.53 -12.91
CA GLN A 35 -2.10 -9.04 -14.29
C GLN A 35 -1.82 -7.53 -14.34
N LEU A 36 -1.11 -7.03 -13.33
CA LEU A 36 -0.92 -5.62 -13.08
C LEU A 36 0.55 -5.26 -13.23
N LYS A 37 0.81 -4.22 -14.02
CA LYS A 37 2.14 -3.65 -14.20
C LYS A 37 2.11 -2.16 -13.91
N LEU A 38 2.79 -1.75 -12.84
CA LEU A 38 2.97 -0.34 -12.54
C LEU A 38 4.09 0.23 -13.43
N VAL A 39 3.74 1.23 -14.24
CA VAL A 39 4.68 1.98 -15.08
C VAL A 39 4.74 3.40 -14.56
N VAL A 40 5.93 3.82 -14.14
CA VAL A 40 6.21 5.19 -13.69
C VAL A 40 7.51 5.63 -14.36
N GLU A 41 7.54 6.85 -14.88
CA GLU A 41 8.76 7.41 -15.43
C GLU A 41 9.81 7.64 -14.32
N SER A 42 11.08 7.44 -14.64
CA SER A 42 12.17 7.64 -13.66
C SER A 42 12.21 9.08 -13.13
N THR A 43 11.91 10.05 -13.99
CA THR A 43 11.81 11.47 -13.64
C THR A 43 10.74 11.75 -12.59
N ASP A 44 9.64 11.00 -12.61
CA ASP A 44 8.57 11.14 -11.62
C ASP A 44 8.90 10.41 -10.33
N LEU A 45 9.57 9.25 -10.40
CA LEU A 45 10.10 8.59 -9.21
C LEU A 45 11.09 9.49 -8.46
N GLU A 46 11.97 10.20 -9.17
CA GLU A 46 12.89 11.16 -8.57
C GLU A 46 12.17 12.33 -7.87
N LYS A 47 11.07 12.82 -8.44
CA LYS A 47 10.26 13.87 -7.80
C LYS A 47 9.65 13.37 -6.50
N LEU A 48 9.11 12.15 -6.52
CA LEU A 48 8.48 11.54 -5.34
C LEU A 48 9.50 11.15 -4.27
N ALA A 49 10.69 10.68 -4.65
CA ALA A 49 11.76 10.34 -3.71
C ALA A 49 12.19 11.55 -2.85
N ARG A 50 12.11 12.77 -3.37
CA ARG A 50 12.40 14.00 -2.60
C ARG A 50 11.42 14.25 -1.44
N LEU A 51 10.29 13.56 -1.41
CA LEU A 51 9.29 13.64 -0.35
C LEU A 51 9.53 12.62 0.77
N GLU A 52 10.63 11.87 0.76
CA GLU A 52 10.91 10.81 1.74
C GLU A 52 10.85 11.29 3.19
N GLU A 53 11.39 12.48 3.47
CA GLU A 53 11.44 13.08 4.80
C GLU A 53 10.13 13.83 5.16
N GLU A 54 9.20 13.93 4.21
CA GLU A 54 7.95 14.67 4.38
C GLU A 54 6.80 13.75 4.80
N ARG A 55 5.90 14.26 5.62
CA ARG A 55 4.69 13.52 6.00
C ARG A 55 3.62 13.68 4.93
N VAL A 56 3.59 12.74 3.99
CA VAL A 56 2.65 12.73 2.86
C VAL A 56 1.67 11.56 2.91
N VAL A 57 0.54 11.71 2.23
CA VAL A 57 -0.42 10.63 1.98
C VAL A 57 -0.56 10.45 0.48
N TYR A 58 -0.24 9.26 0.00
CA TYR A 58 -0.43 8.88 -1.40
C TYR A 58 -1.82 8.27 -1.58
N LEU A 59 -2.58 8.77 -2.56
CA LEU A 59 -3.86 8.22 -2.97
C LEU A 59 -3.90 8.09 -4.49
N PRO A 60 -4.36 6.95 -5.03
CA PRO A 60 -4.78 6.87 -6.42
C PRO A 60 -5.90 7.87 -6.69
N ASN A 61 -5.86 8.54 -7.85
CA ASN A 61 -6.89 9.50 -8.23
C ASN A 61 -8.27 8.85 -8.46
N HIS A 62 -8.28 7.57 -8.85
CA HIS A 62 -9.48 6.78 -9.11
C HIS A 62 -9.39 5.46 -8.36
N PRO A 63 -9.74 5.45 -7.06
CA PRO A 63 -9.56 4.28 -6.22
C PRO A 63 -10.46 3.11 -6.63
N THR A 64 -9.90 1.90 -6.57
CA THR A 64 -10.50 0.60 -6.87
C THR A 64 -10.10 -0.44 -5.80
N LEU A 65 -10.53 -1.69 -5.94
CA LEU A 65 -10.14 -2.75 -5.00
C LEU A 65 -8.63 -3.06 -5.02
N ASP A 66 -7.91 -2.69 -6.08
CA ASP A 66 -6.48 -3.00 -6.27
C ASP A 66 -5.54 -1.87 -5.82
N ASP A 67 -6.06 -0.79 -5.25
CA ASP A 67 -5.26 0.39 -4.86
C ASP A 67 -4.13 0.05 -3.90
N GLY A 68 -4.40 -0.86 -2.96
CA GLY A 68 -3.40 -1.32 -2.02
C GLY A 68 -2.20 -1.97 -2.72
N MET A 69 -2.45 -2.73 -3.80
CA MET A 69 -1.40 -3.35 -4.60
C MET A 69 -0.61 -2.30 -5.38
N VAL A 70 -1.31 -1.34 -6.01
CA VAL A 70 -0.67 -0.24 -6.75
C VAL A 70 0.25 0.58 -5.84
N LEU A 71 -0.23 0.99 -4.66
CA LEU A 71 0.57 1.73 -3.69
C LEU A 71 1.73 0.88 -3.13
N PHE A 72 1.54 -0.43 -2.99
CA PHE A 72 2.62 -1.34 -2.58
C PHE A 72 3.74 -1.44 -3.63
N LEU A 73 3.37 -1.57 -4.90
CA LEU A 73 4.34 -1.53 -6.00
C LEU A 73 5.04 -0.18 -6.10
N LEU A 74 4.31 0.92 -5.92
CA LEU A 74 4.92 2.26 -5.88
C LEU A 74 5.96 2.36 -4.76
N SER A 75 5.65 1.88 -3.56
CA SER A 75 6.60 1.83 -2.44
C SER A 75 7.85 1.00 -2.78
N THR A 76 7.66 -0.10 -3.53
CA THR A 76 8.76 -0.93 -4.02
C THR A 76 9.66 -0.14 -4.96
N ARG A 77 9.08 0.58 -5.94
CA ARG A 77 9.83 1.37 -6.92
C ARG A 77 10.58 2.55 -6.31
N LEU A 78 10.02 3.14 -5.25
CA LEU A 78 10.67 4.20 -4.48
C LEU A 78 11.70 3.66 -3.48
N GLY A 79 11.72 2.36 -3.20
CA GLY A 79 12.58 1.78 -2.17
C GLY A 79 12.21 2.24 -0.76
N GLN A 80 10.97 2.69 -0.55
CA GLN A 80 10.48 3.25 0.71
C GLN A 80 9.54 2.27 1.42
N LEU A 81 9.43 2.42 2.73
CA LEU A 81 8.49 1.64 3.55
C LEU A 81 7.30 2.51 3.92
N PHE A 82 6.11 2.13 3.47
CA PHE A 82 4.88 2.87 3.72
C PHE A 82 4.09 2.31 4.90
N HIS A 83 3.30 3.18 5.52
CA HIS A 83 2.18 2.77 6.36
C HIS A 83 0.91 2.75 5.50
N TYR A 84 0.19 1.63 5.52
CA TYR A 84 -1.02 1.45 4.73
C TYR A 84 -2.25 1.74 5.58
N VAL A 85 -3.18 2.49 5.00
CA VAL A 85 -4.52 2.71 5.54
C VAL A 85 -5.48 2.00 4.61
N VAL A 86 -6.24 1.05 5.14
CA VAL A 86 -7.24 0.29 4.39
C VAL A 86 -8.56 0.41 5.13
N ALA A 87 -9.62 0.73 4.41
CA ALA A 87 -10.96 0.71 4.98
C ALA A 87 -11.35 -0.74 5.29
N TYR A 88 -11.80 -1.00 6.51
CA TYR A 88 -12.42 -2.28 6.84
C TYR A 88 -13.85 -2.27 6.29
N GLU A 89 -14.10 -2.94 5.18
CA GLU A 89 -15.47 -3.11 4.70
C GLU A 89 -16.26 -3.98 5.69
N SER A 90 -17.17 -3.34 6.43
CA SER A 90 -18.15 -4.06 7.22
C SER A 90 -19.29 -4.51 6.31
N PHE A 91 -19.10 -5.60 5.56
CA PHE A 91 -20.21 -6.28 4.90
C PHE A 91 -21.12 -6.89 5.97
N ARG A 92 -22.01 -6.08 6.55
CA ARG A 92 -23.22 -6.60 7.14
C ARG A 92 -24.13 -6.88 5.96
N GLY A 93 -24.22 -8.14 5.56
CA GLY A 93 -25.13 -8.58 4.50
C GLY A 93 -26.55 -8.03 4.75
N TRP A 94 -27.30 -7.91 3.66
CA TRP A 94 -28.73 -7.60 3.71
C TRP A 94 -29.49 -8.77 4.33
#